data_AF-A0A7J5Y075-F1
#
_entry.id   AF-A0A7J5Y075-F1
#
_cell.length_a   1.000
_cell.length_b   1.000
_cell.length_c   1.000
_cell.angle_alpha   90.00
_cell.angle_beta   90.00
_cell.angle_gamma   90.00
#
_symmetry.space_group_name_H-M   'P 1'
#
loop_
_entity.id
_entity.type
_entity.pdbx_description
1 polymer ?
#
loop_
_entity_poly.entity_id
_entity_poly.type
_entity_poly.pdbx_seq_one_letter_code
_entity_poly.pdbx_strand_id
1 'polypeptide(L)' 'MTDSMAWSLLSGSHQASLGPGPRHSHSAVTHQGCMYLFGGLKGLREQRDFWKWDSCSHMWSPLRNK' A
#
# COMPACT_ATOMS: atom_id res chain seq x y z
N MET A 1 17.37 11.80 15.92
CA MET A 1 16.93 11.98 14.51
C MET A 1 15.95 13.13 14.53
N THR A 2 16.28 14.25 13.88
CA THR A 2 15.37 15.38 13.75
C THR A 2 14.27 15.04 12.76
N ASP A 3 13.03 15.21 13.17
CA ASP A 3 11.89 15.14 12.27
C ASP A 3 12.02 16.30 11.27
N SER A 4 12.24 15.96 10.00
CA SER A 4 12.47 16.94 8.93
C SER A 4 11.18 17.47 8.32
N MET A 5 10.00 16.95 8.73
CA MET A 5 8.69 17.24 8.13
C MET A 5 8.73 17.20 6.58
N ALA A 6 9.63 16.40 6.02
CA ALA A 6 9.90 16.35 4.59
C ALA A 6 9.25 15.11 3.99
N TRP A 7 8.57 15.30 2.86
CA TRP A 7 8.05 14.20 2.08
C TRP A 7 9.14 13.59 1.22
N SER A 8 9.23 12.26 1.24
CA SER A 8 10.01 11.49 0.28
C SER A 8 9.11 10.46 -0.38
N LEU A 9 9.34 10.22 -1.68
CA LEU A 9 8.70 9.11 -2.35
C LEU A 9 9.31 7.82 -1.79
N LEU A 10 8.45 6.90 -1.35
CA LEU A 10 8.88 5.54 -1.04
C LEU A 10 9.28 4.87 -2.37
N SER A 11 10.58 4.71 -2.60
CA SER A 11 11.11 4.00 -3.76
C SER A 11 10.57 2.58 -3.74
N GLY A 12 9.54 2.31 -4.54
CA GLY A 12 9.15 0.94 -4.86
C GLY A 12 10.36 0.26 -5.52
N SER A 13 10.57 -1.02 -5.24
CA SER A 13 11.58 -1.78 -5.99
C SER A 13 11.33 -1.56 -7.48
N HIS A 14 12.39 -1.34 -8.26
CA HIS A 14 12.33 -1.09 -9.71
C HIS A 14 11.64 -2.22 -10.51
N GLN A 15 11.15 -3.26 -9.84
CA GLN A 15 10.14 -4.18 -10.34
C GLN A 15 8.74 -3.55 -10.19
N ALA A 16 8.41 -2.69 -11.15
CA ALA A 16 7.04 -2.29 -11.41
C ALA A 16 6.14 -3.55 -11.51
N SER A 17 5.22 -3.76 -10.56
CA SER A 17 3.85 -4.30 -10.82
C SER A 17 3.10 -4.90 -9.62
N LEU A 18 3.70 -5.20 -8.47
CA LEU A 18 3.02 -6.00 -7.42
C LEU A 18 2.35 -5.19 -6.30
N GLY A 19 1.90 -3.97 -6.57
CA GLY A 19 1.14 -3.16 -5.61
C GLY A 19 -0.36 -3.19 -5.87
N PRO A 20 -1.17 -2.53 -5.01
CA PRO A 20 -2.60 -2.33 -5.23
C PRO A 20 -2.93 -1.57 -6.54
N GLY A 21 -1.93 -0.99 -7.22
CA GLY A 21 -2.14 -0.16 -8.39
C GLY A 21 -2.90 1.14 -8.08
N PRO A 22 -3.12 2.00 -9.07
CA PRO A 22 -3.79 3.27 -8.87
C PRO A 22 -5.24 3.06 -8.42
N ARG A 23 -5.62 3.72 -7.31
CA ARG A 23 -6.98 3.66 -6.75
C ARG A 23 -7.29 4.85 -5.86
N HIS A 24 -8.57 5.18 -5.71
CA HIS A 24 -9.08 6.18 -4.76
C HIS A 24 -10.17 5.59 -3.85
N SER A 25 -10.62 6.37 -2.86
CA SER A 25 -11.68 5.96 -1.92
C SER A 25 -11.42 4.61 -1.21
N HIS A 26 -10.15 4.30 -0.96
CA HIS A 26 -9.74 3.10 -0.22
C HIS A 26 -9.67 3.37 1.29
N SER A 27 -9.65 2.31 2.08
CA SER A 27 -9.35 2.40 3.52
C SER A 27 -7.94 1.89 3.80
N ALA A 28 -7.20 2.58 4.66
CA ALA A 28 -5.85 2.19 5.06
C ALA A 28 -5.64 2.32 6.58
N VAL A 29 -4.92 1.36 7.17
CA VAL A 29 -4.55 1.35 8.59
C VAL A 29 -3.11 0.91 8.77
N THR A 30 -2.46 1.35 9.84
CA THR A 30 -1.11 0.91 10.22
C THR A 30 -1.17 -0.02 11.43
N HIS A 31 -0.38 -1.08 11.41
CA HIS A 31 -0.23 -2.01 12.52
C HIS A 31 1.12 -2.72 12.44
N GLN A 32 1.87 -2.75 13.56
CA GLN A 32 3.14 -3.50 13.70
C GLN A 32 4.13 -3.31 12.53
N GLY A 33 4.46 -2.06 12.19
CA GLY A 33 5.42 -1.75 11.11
C GLY A 33 4.91 -2.05 9.70
N CYS A 34 3.59 -2.27 9.55
CA CYS A 34 2.97 -2.55 8.27
C CYS A 34 1.80 -1.60 8.03
N MET A 35 1.54 -1.30 6.76
CA MET A 35 0.33 -0.61 6.32
C MET A 35 -0.56 -1.61 5.59
N TYR A 36 -1.85 -1.58 5.89
CA TYR A 36 -2.85 -2.44 5.29
C TYR A 36 -3.80 -1.59 4.49
N LEU A 37 -4.10 -2.00 3.26
CA LEU A 37 -4.96 -1.27 2.33
C LEU A 37 -6.05 -2.21 1.83
N PHE A 38 -7.31 -1.82 2.01
CA PHE A 38 -8.46 -2.58 1.54
C PHE A 38 -9.31 -1.78 0.56
N GLY A 39 -9.67 -2.44 -0.55
CA GLY A 39 -10.65 -1.97 -1.51
C GLY A 39 -10.30 -0.66 -2.20
N GLY A 40 -11.32 0.17 -2.44
CA GLY A 40 -11.24 1.38 -3.24
C GLY A 40 -11.67 1.18 -4.70
N LEU A 41 -11.47 2.20 -5.52
CA LEU A 41 -11.94 2.26 -6.90
C LEU A 41 -10.77 2.46 -7.86
N LYS A 42 -10.69 1.64 -8.91
CA LYS A 42 -9.83 1.85 -10.09
C LYS A 42 -10.70 2.42 -11.22
N GLY A 43 -10.72 3.75 -11.34
CA GLY A 43 -11.75 4.42 -12.14
C GLY A 43 -13.12 4.18 -11.51
N LEU A 44 -14.06 3.58 -12.25
CA LEU A 44 -15.39 3.23 -11.71
C LEU A 44 -15.49 1.79 -11.20
N ARG A 45 -14.38 1.02 -11.17
CA ARG A 45 -14.38 -0.39 -10.79
C ARG A 45 -13.97 -0.58 -9.34
N GLU A 46 -14.86 -1.14 -8.53
CA GLU A 46 -14.57 -1.56 -7.16
C GLU A 46 -13.44 -2.59 -7.13
N GLN A 47 -12.49 -2.38 -6.23
CA GLN A 47 -11.47 -3.34 -5.87
C GLN A 47 -11.92 -4.05 -4.59
N ARG A 48 -11.74 -5.37 -4.55
CA ARG A 48 -12.10 -6.22 -3.40
C ARG A 48 -10.89 -7.01 -2.88
N ASP A 49 -9.71 -6.51 -3.21
CA ASP A 49 -8.43 -7.06 -2.80
C ASP A 49 -7.96 -6.41 -1.51
N PHE A 50 -7.10 -7.15 -0.79
CA PHE A 50 -6.50 -6.70 0.44
C PHE A 50 -4.98 -6.76 0.28
N TRP A 51 -4.30 -5.70 0.69
CA TRP A 51 -2.87 -5.52 0.48
C TRP A 51 -2.16 -5.16 1.77
N LYS A 52 -0.93 -5.67 1.92
CA LYS A 52 -0.01 -5.33 2.99
C LYS A 52 1.25 -4.68 2.40
N TRP A 53 1.64 -3.54 2.93
CA TRP A 53 2.95 -2.93 2.75
C TRP A 53 3.79 -3.11 4.00
N ASP A 54 5.03 -3.58 3.84
CA ASP A 54 5.97 -3.82 4.93
C ASP A 54 7.02 -2.71 4.98
N SER A 55 7.14 -2.01 6.12
CA SER A 55 8.01 -0.84 6.23
C SER A 55 9.50 -1.15 6.31
N CYS A 56 9.89 -2.41 6.51
CA CYS A 56 11.30 -2.81 6.55
C CYS A 56 11.81 -3.14 5.15
N SER A 57 10.99 -3.85 4.37
CA SER A 57 11.31 -4.27 2.99
C SER A 57 10.84 -3.28 1.92
N HIS A 58 9.94 -2.36 2.27
CA HIS A 58 9.26 -1.44 1.35
C HIS A 58 8.49 -2.16 0.24
N MET A 59 8.01 -3.37 0.51
CA MET A 59 7.33 -4.22 -0.47
C MET A 59 5.84 -4.37 -0.18
N TRP A 60 5.06 -4.46 -1.26
CA TRP A 60 3.65 -4.83 -1.23
C TRP A 60 3.47 -6.34 -1.40
N SER A 61 2.48 -6.91 -0.71
CA SER A 61 2.03 -8.29 -0.90
C SER A 61 0.51 -8.37 -0.84
N PRO A 62 -0.13 -9.19 -1.69
CA PRO A 62 -1.56 -9.41 -1.61
C PRO A 62 -1.88 -10.33 -0.43
N LEU A 63 -2.95 -10.01 0.30
CA LEU A 63 -3.53 -10.85 1.34
C LEU A 63 -4.80 -11.51 0.76
N ARG A 64 -4.87 -12.84 0.81
CA ARG A 64 -6.10 -13.58 0.50
C ARG A 64 -6.74 -14.06 1.80
N ASN A 65 -8.04 -13.84 1.95
CA ASN A 65 -8.82 -14.65 2.88
C ASN A 65 -9.03 -16.05 2.28
N LYS A 66 -9.01 -17.05 3.15
CA LYS A 66 -9.36 -18.43 2.81
C LYS A 66 -10.84 -18.53 2.43
#